data_AF-Q7Z3T0-F1
#
_entry.id   AF-Q7Z3T0-F1
#
_cell.length_a   1.000
_cell.length_b   1.000
_cell.length_c   1.000
_cell.angle_alpha   90.00
_cell.angle_beta   90.00
_cell.angle_gamma   90.00
#
_symmetry.space_group_name_H-M   'P 1'
#
loop_
_entity.id
_entity.type
_entity.pdbx_description
1 polymer ?
#
loop_
_entity_poly.entity_id
_entity_poly.type
_entity_poly.pdbx_seq_one_letter_code
_entity_poly.pdbx_strand_id
1 'polypeptide(L)'
;VLSGLSKDKEKREENVRNSFWIYDIVRNSWSCVYKNDQAAKDNPTKSLQEEEPCPRFAHQLVYDELHKVHYLFGGNPGKSCSPKMRLDDFWSLKLCRPSKDYLLRHCKYLIRKHRFEEKAQVDPLSALKYLQNDLYITVDHSDPEETKEAFLMWITPMLKELSSLTP
;
A
#
# COMPACT_ATOMS: atom_id res chain seq x y z
N VAL A 1 -17.67 -9.27 0.94
CA VAL A 1 -18.32 -8.92 2.23
C VAL A 1 -17.28 -8.25 3.12
N LEU A 2 -17.48 -6.99 3.51
CA LEU A 2 -16.56 -6.24 4.39
C LEU A 2 -16.68 -6.63 5.89
N SER A 3 -16.97 -7.90 6.15
CA SER A 3 -17.03 -8.47 7.50
C SER A 3 -17.00 -9.99 7.42
N GLY A 4 -15.98 -10.63 8.02
CA GLY A 4 -15.99 -12.07 8.26
C GLY A 4 -16.97 -12.43 9.39
N LEU A 5 -17.68 -13.55 9.27
CA LEU A 5 -18.53 -14.09 10.34
C LEU A 5 -17.68 -15.02 11.23
N SER A 6 -17.41 -14.62 12.47
CA SER A 6 -16.97 -15.54 13.54
C SER A 6 -18.19 -16.07 14.29
N LYS A 7 -18.21 -17.36 14.63
CA LYS A 7 -19.30 -18.03 15.37
C LYS A 7 -19.33 -17.65 16.86
N ASP A 8 -18.21 -17.20 17.43
CA ASP A 8 -18.11 -16.83 18.84
C ASP A 8 -18.48 -15.36 19.07
N LYS A 9 -19.56 -15.11 19.83
CA LYS A 9 -20.10 -13.76 20.09
C LYS A 9 -19.09 -12.82 20.76
N GLU A 10 -18.32 -13.29 21.74
CA GLU A 10 -17.35 -12.46 22.48
C GLU A 10 -16.11 -12.14 21.63
N LYS A 11 -15.63 -13.10 20.83
CA LYS A 11 -14.52 -12.88 19.89
C LYS A 11 -14.96 -12.13 18.62
N ARG A 12 -16.24 -11.81 18.47
CA ARG A 12 -16.77 -11.18 17.25
C ARG A 12 -16.34 -9.73 17.13
N GLU A 13 -16.40 -8.98 18.23
CA GLU A 13 -16.04 -7.55 18.26
C GLU A 13 -14.56 -7.32 17.94
N GLU A 14 -13.68 -8.20 18.41
CA GLU A 14 -12.24 -8.09 18.19
C GLU A 14 -11.80 -8.54 16.79
N ASN A 15 -12.61 -9.30 16.05
CA ASN A 15 -12.19 -9.94 14.79
C ASN A 15 -12.88 -9.42 13.52
N VAL A 16 -13.77 -8.42 13.61
CA VAL A 16 -14.33 -7.81 12.39
C VAL A 16 -13.27 -6.93 11.75
N ARG A 17 -12.88 -7.28 10.52
CA ARG A 17 -11.88 -6.56 9.72
C ARG A 17 -12.36 -6.36 8.31
N ASN A 18 -11.79 -5.34 7.67
CA ASN A 18 -11.92 -5.15 6.24
C ASN A 18 -11.11 -6.22 5.52
N SER A 19 -11.75 -6.91 4.58
CA SER A 19 -11.06 -7.74 3.61
C SER A 19 -11.81 -7.66 2.28
N PHE A 20 -11.05 -7.61 1.20
CA PHE A 20 -11.59 -7.56 -0.16
C PHE A 20 -11.10 -8.78 -0.93
N TRP A 21 -12.05 -9.48 -1.53
CA TRP A 21 -11.84 -10.74 -2.20
C TRP A 21 -12.44 -10.65 -3.59
N ILE A 22 -11.70 -11.18 -4.56
CA ILE A 22 -12.16 -11.30 -5.94
C ILE A 22 -12.38 -12.79 -6.21
N TYR A 23 -13.53 -13.10 -6.79
CA TYR A 23 -13.81 -14.43 -7.30
C TYR A 23 -13.60 -14.45 -8.81
N ASP A 24 -12.73 -15.35 -9.27
CA ASP A 24 -12.54 -15.63 -10.68
C ASP A 24 -13.50 -16.77 -11.07
N ILE A 25 -14.48 -16.45 -11.91
CA ILE A 25 -15.51 -17.40 -12.37
C ILE A 25 -14.89 -18.52 -13.20
N VAL A 26 -13.95 -18.19 -14.09
CA VAL A 26 -13.34 -19.17 -15.02
C VAL A 26 -12.45 -20.14 -14.24
N ARG A 27 -11.69 -19.63 -13.27
CA ARG A 27 -10.81 -20.43 -12.43
C ARG A 27 -11.51 -21.07 -11.23
N ASN A 28 -12.77 -20.68 -10.99
CA ASN A 28 -13.55 -21.07 -9.81
C ASN A 28 -12.75 -20.90 -8.50
N SER A 29 -12.12 -19.73 -8.33
CA SER A 29 -11.18 -19.51 -7.24
C SER A 29 -11.34 -18.14 -6.60
N TRP A 30 -11.19 -18.08 -5.29
CA TRP A 30 -11.14 -16.84 -4.52
C TRP A 30 -9.69 -16.36 -4.37
N SER A 31 -9.47 -15.06 -4.58
CA SER A 31 -8.20 -14.38 -4.32
C SER A 31 -8.42 -13.22 -3.36
N CYS A 32 -7.69 -13.22 -2.24
CA CYS A 32 -7.66 -12.08 -1.31
C CYS A 32 -6.77 -11.00 -1.92
N VAL A 33 -7.30 -9.81 -2.18
CA VAL A 33 -6.52 -8.69 -2.72
C VAL A 33 -6.24 -7.61 -1.68
N TYR A 34 -7.02 -7.56 -0.61
CA TYR A 34 -6.79 -6.66 0.50
C TYR A 34 -7.29 -7.25 1.81
N LYS A 35 -6.58 -6.96 2.88
CA LYS A 35 -6.94 -7.33 4.25
C LYS A 35 -6.23 -6.36 5.20
N ASN A 36 -6.98 -5.68 6.05
CA ASN A 36 -6.38 -4.84 7.07
C ASN A 36 -5.72 -5.74 8.15
N ASP A 37 -4.44 -5.50 8.44
CA ASP A 37 -3.67 -6.16 9.49
C ASP A 37 -3.71 -5.37 10.80
N GLN A 38 -4.07 -6.08 11.88
CA GLN A 38 -4.31 -5.51 13.21
C GLN A 38 -3.07 -4.94 13.90
N ALA A 39 -1.86 -5.25 13.40
CA ALA A 39 -0.59 -4.84 14.03
C ALA A 39 -0.36 -3.32 14.01
N ALA A 40 -1.14 -2.56 13.24
CA ALA A 40 -1.02 -1.10 13.22
C ALA A 40 -1.76 -0.39 14.37
N LYS A 41 -2.48 -1.11 15.25
CA LYS A 41 -3.13 -0.52 16.42
C LYS A 41 -2.17 -0.03 17.51
N ASP A 42 -0.88 -0.41 17.44
CA ASP A 42 0.13 -0.01 18.43
C ASP A 42 0.87 1.29 18.07
N ASN A 43 0.53 1.93 16.95
CA ASN A 43 1.14 3.21 16.55
C ASN A 43 0.10 4.35 16.56
N PRO A 44 -0.05 5.10 17.67
CA PRO A 44 -1.06 6.16 17.81
C PRO A 44 -0.81 7.40 16.94
N THR A 45 0.29 7.45 16.18
CA THR A 45 0.72 8.59 15.35
C THR A 45 0.23 8.54 13.91
N LYS A 46 -0.41 7.46 13.45
CA LYS A 46 -1.11 7.42 12.15
C LYS A 46 -2.57 7.10 12.38
N SER A 47 -3.45 8.09 12.23
CA SER A 47 -4.89 7.88 12.14
C SER A 47 -5.24 7.18 10.83
N LEU A 48 -4.95 5.88 10.74
CA LEU A 48 -5.35 4.99 9.63
C LEU A 48 -6.87 4.96 9.39
N GLN A 49 -7.66 5.58 10.28
CA GLN A 49 -9.09 5.78 10.13
C GLN A 49 -9.46 6.73 8.97
N GLU A 50 -8.54 7.53 8.44
CA GLU A 50 -8.85 8.45 7.34
C GLU A 50 -8.71 7.82 5.95
N GLU A 51 -7.96 6.73 5.79
CA GLU A 51 -7.69 6.13 4.48
C GLU A 51 -8.68 5.02 4.09
N GLU A 52 -9.41 4.45 5.05
CA GLU A 52 -10.39 3.40 4.78
C GLU A 52 -11.64 3.45 5.68
N PRO A 53 -12.80 2.98 5.17
CA PRO A 53 -14.00 2.86 5.99
C PRO A 53 -13.80 1.83 7.10
N CYS A 54 -14.32 2.09 8.30
CA CYS A 54 -14.38 1.06 9.34
C CYS A 54 -15.20 -0.18 8.89
N PRO A 55 -14.91 -1.38 9.43
CA PRO A 55 -15.71 -2.57 9.16
C PRO A 55 -17.18 -2.36 9.55
N ARG A 56 -18.10 -2.77 8.67
CA ARG A 56 -19.51 -2.39 8.80
C ARG A 56 -20.46 -3.38 8.12
N PHE A 57 -21.66 -3.48 8.68
CA PHE A 57 -22.77 -4.27 8.14
C PHE A 57 -23.83 -3.37 7.53
N ALA A 58 -24.75 -3.98 6.78
CA ALA A 58 -25.91 -3.33 6.15
C ALA A 58 -25.58 -2.02 5.42
N HIS A 59 -24.40 -1.98 4.79
CA HIS A 59 -24.00 -0.90 3.90
C HIS A 59 -24.57 -1.14 2.50
N GLN A 60 -24.67 -0.09 1.71
CA GLN A 60 -24.94 -0.20 0.28
C GLN A 60 -23.63 -0.05 -0.51
N LEU A 61 -23.42 -0.92 -1.48
CA LEU A 61 -22.27 -0.86 -2.38
C LEU A 61 -22.79 -0.75 -3.83
N VAL A 62 -22.36 0.28 -4.55
CA VAL A 62 -22.73 0.53 -5.94
C VAL A 62 -21.46 0.58 -6.78
N TYR A 63 -21.50 0.01 -7.99
CA TYR A 63 -20.38 0.07 -8.92
C TYR A 63 -20.72 0.99 -10.10
N ASP A 64 -19.86 1.97 -10.34
CA ASP A 64 -19.88 2.82 -11.52
C ASP A 64 -18.99 2.20 -12.60
N GLU A 65 -19.63 1.68 -13.66
CA GLU A 65 -18.94 1.03 -14.76
C GLU A 65 -18.16 2.00 -15.66
N LEU A 66 -18.60 3.25 -15.79
CA LEU A 66 -17.94 4.24 -16.64
C LEU A 66 -16.60 4.65 -16.03
N HIS A 67 -16.61 4.97 -14.74
CA HIS A 67 -15.41 5.43 -14.03
C HIS A 67 -14.61 4.30 -13.36
N LYS A 68 -15.16 3.08 -13.34
CA LYS A 68 -14.60 1.88 -12.68
C LYS A 68 -14.38 2.09 -11.17
N VAL A 69 -15.35 2.74 -10.50
CA VAL A 69 -15.29 3.09 -9.07
C VAL A 69 -16.40 2.37 -8.31
N HIS A 70 -16.09 1.88 -7.11
CA HIS A 70 -17.09 1.37 -6.17
C HIS A 70 -17.41 2.45 -5.14
N TYR A 71 -18.69 2.64 -4.86
CA TYR A 71 -19.19 3.60 -3.89
C TYR A 71 -19.87 2.88 -2.73
N LEU A 72 -19.49 3.23 -1.52
CA LEU A 72 -19.98 2.65 -0.28
C LEU A 72 -20.73 3.73 0.51
N PHE A 73 -21.98 3.44 0.87
CA PHE A 73 -22.85 4.35 1.59
C PHE A 73 -23.18 3.80 2.97
N GLY A 74 -22.86 4.59 4.00
CA GLY A 74 -23.28 4.38 5.37
C GLY A 74 -23.08 2.97 5.91
N GLY A 75 -24.08 2.47 6.62
CA GLY A 75 -24.12 1.15 7.23
C GLY A 75 -24.18 1.21 8.76
N ASN A 76 -23.86 0.11 9.43
CA ASN A 76 -23.73 0.07 10.88
C ASN A 76 -22.39 -0.55 11.29
N PRO A 77 -21.68 0.03 12.27
CA PRO A 77 -20.35 -0.42 12.66
C PRO A 77 -20.37 -1.62 13.62
N GLY A 78 -21.55 -2.15 13.98
CA GLY A 78 -21.68 -3.30 14.87
C GLY A 78 -21.17 -3.09 16.31
N LYS A 79 -21.09 -1.85 16.79
CA LYS A 79 -20.62 -1.53 18.16
C LYS A 79 -21.67 -1.91 19.21
N SER A 80 -21.29 -2.76 20.17
CA SER A 80 -22.21 -3.21 21.24
C SER A 80 -22.64 -2.11 22.20
N CYS A 81 -21.80 -1.11 22.43
CA CYS A 81 -22.17 0.07 23.23
C CYS A 81 -23.16 1.00 22.52
N SER A 82 -23.33 0.87 21.20
CA SER A 82 -24.22 1.72 20.40
C SER A 82 -24.92 0.92 19.28
N PRO A 83 -25.78 -0.07 19.62
CA PRO A 83 -26.33 -1.01 18.65
C PRO A 83 -27.24 -0.36 17.59
N LYS A 84 -27.79 0.82 17.89
CA LYS A 84 -28.62 1.62 16.96
C LYS A 84 -27.80 2.58 16.09
N MET A 85 -26.48 2.65 16.26
CA MET A 85 -25.62 3.55 15.49
C MET A 85 -25.74 3.26 13.98
N ARG A 86 -25.86 4.33 13.20
CA ARG A 86 -25.84 4.31 11.74
C ARG A 86 -24.78 5.29 11.27
N LEU A 87 -24.07 4.88 10.24
CA LEU A 87 -23.08 5.70 9.56
C LEU A 87 -23.79 6.41 8.42
N ASP A 88 -23.47 7.69 8.26
CA ASP A 88 -23.93 8.61 7.22
C ASP A 88 -22.78 9.06 6.31
N ASP A 89 -21.67 8.31 6.34
CA ASP A 89 -20.47 8.55 5.55
C ASP A 89 -20.58 7.98 4.13
N PHE A 90 -19.70 8.50 3.27
CA PHE A 90 -19.63 8.12 1.86
C PHE A 90 -18.18 7.85 1.46
N TRP A 91 -17.95 6.68 0.90
CA TRP A 91 -16.62 6.22 0.52
C TRP A 91 -16.58 5.83 -0.95
N SER A 92 -15.41 6.01 -1.55
CA SER A 92 -15.13 5.54 -2.91
C SER A 92 -13.89 4.65 -2.91
N LEU A 93 -13.93 3.58 -3.70
CA LEU A 93 -12.83 2.64 -3.90
C LEU A 93 -12.57 2.49 -5.39
N LYS A 94 -11.38 2.89 -5.83
CA LYS A 94 -10.89 2.66 -7.18
C LYS A 94 -9.80 1.60 -7.15
N LEU A 95 -10.05 0.47 -7.81
CA LEU A 95 -9.05 -0.60 -7.94
C LEU A 95 -8.20 -0.33 -9.17
N CYS A 96 -6.97 0.13 -8.95
CA CYS A 96 -6.01 0.35 -10.01
C CYS A 96 -5.20 -0.92 -10.22
N ARG A 97 -5.36 -1.56 -11.38
CA ARG A 97 -4.44 -2.62 -11.81
C ARG A 97 -3.20 -1.96 -12.40
N PRO A 98 -1.99 -2.22 -11.86
CA PRO A 98 -0.77 -1.69 -12.45
C PRO A 98 -0.63 -2.14 -13.91
N SER A 99 -0.15 -1.24 -14.78
CA SER A 99 0.12 -1.58 -16.17
C SER A 99 1.31 -2.52 -16.27
N LYS A 100 1.41 -3.28 -17.38
CA LYS A 100 2.58 -4.13 -17.63
C LYS A 100 3.88 -3.32 -17.67
N ASP A 101 3.83 -2.12 -18.25
CA ASP A 101 4.99 -1.23 -18.37
C ASP A 101 5.43 -0.71 -17.00
N TYR A 102 4.48 -0.31 -16.15
CA TYR A 102 4.77 0.05 -14.77
C TYR A 102 5.44 -1.11 -14.03
N LEU A 103 4.88 -2.32 -14.12
CA LEU A 103 5.45 -3.50 -13.45
C LEU A 103 6.86 -3.80 -13.94
N LEU A 104 7.08 -3.77 -15.26
CA LEU A 104 8.40 -4.01 -15.84
C LEU A 104 9.42 -2.95 -15.41
N ARG A 105 9.04 -1.67 -15.43
CA ARG A 105 9.88 -0.58 -14.92
C ARG A 105 10.21 -0.80 -13.45
N HIS A 106 9.20 -1.04 -12.62
CA HIS A 106 9.37 -1.19 -11.18
C HIS A 106 10.23 -2.43 -10.83
N CYS A 107 10.04 -3.56 -11.50
CA CYS A 107 10.92 -4.73 -11.35
C CYS A 107 12.38 -4.40 -11.72
N LYS A 108 12.61 -3.67 -12.81
CA LYS A 108 13.96 -3.21 -13.18
C LYS A 108 14.53 -2.27 -12.12
N TYR A 109 13.73 -1.32 -11.65
CA TYR A 109 14.12 -0.40 -10.58
C TYR A 109 14.59 -1.16 -9.33
N LEU A 110 13.81 -2.13 -8.84
CA LEU A 110 14.17 -2.93 -7.66
C LEU A 110 15.50 -3.69 -7.84
N ILE A 111 15.66 -4.37 -8.99
CA ILE A 111 16.90 -5.12 -9.28
C ILE A 111 18.09 -4.16 -9.36
N ARG A 112 17.91 -3.03 -10.05
CA ARG A 112 18.99 -2.05 -10.23
C ARG A 112 19.32 -1.34 -8.93
N LYS A 113 18.34 -1.03 -8.08
CA LYS A 113 18.52 -0.47 -6.74
C LYS A 113 19.37 -1.40 -5.89
N HIS A 114 19.02 -2.69 -5.84
CA HIS A 114 19.80 -3.66 -5.09
C HIS A 114 21.25 -3.77 -5.59
N ARG A 115 21.44 -3.82 -6.91
CA ARG A 115 22.79 -3.82 -7.51
C ARG A 115 23.58 -2.55 -7.21
N PHE A 116 22.91 -1.39 -7.13
CA PHE A 116 23.54 -0.14 -6.70
C PHE A 116 24.01 -0.25 -5.24
N GLU A 117 23.17 -0.76 -4.34
CA GLU A 117 23.50 -0.96 -2.92
C GLU A 117 24.72 -1.86 -2.76
N GLU A 118 24.79 -2.97 -3.49
CA GLU A 118 25.96 -3.87 -3.52
C GLU A 118 27.22 -3.14 -4.01
N LYS A 119 27.11 -2.40 -5.13
CA LYS A 119 28.24 -1.64 -5.69
C LYS A 119 28.72 -0.55 -4.74
N ALA A 120 27.81 0.14 -4.05
CA ALA A 120 28.13 1.25 -3.16
C ALA A 120 28.93 0.82 -1.92
N GLN A 121 28.89 -0.47 -1.54
CA GLN A 121 29.73 -1.00 -0.46
C GLN A 121 31.16 -1.30 -0.93
N VAL A 122 31.37 -1.59 -2.21
CA VAL A 122 32.68 -2.00 -2.76
C VAL A 122 33.41 -0.83 -3.42
N ASP A 123 32.71 -0.09 -4.28
CA ASP A 123 33.26 1.03 -5.06
C ASP A 123 32.18 2.13 -5.22
N PRO A 124 32.20 3.15 -4.34
CA PRO A 124 31.25 4.25 -4.36
C PRO A 124 31.20 5.02 -5.69
N LEU A 125 32.34 5.20 -6.36
CA LEU A 125 32.41 5.95 -7.63
C LEU A 125 31.77 5.18 -8.77
N SER A 126 32.03 3.88 -8.86
CA SER A 126 31.36 3.00 -9.83
C SER A 126 29.87 2.89 -9.55
N ALA A 127 29.47 2.86 -8.27
CA ALA A 127 28.07 2.90 -7.87
C ALA A 127 27.38 4.19 -8.32
N LEU A 128 28.02 5.34 -8.15
CA LEU A 128 27.46 6.63 -8.59
C LEU A 128 27.32 6.71 -10.13
N LYS A 129 28.31 6.22 -10.88
CA LYS A 129 28.21 6.10 -12.34
C LYS A 129 27.05 5.20 -12.76
N TYR A 130 26.85 4.09 -12.06
CA TYR A 130 25.75 3.17 -12.31
C TYR A 130 24.40 3.80 -11.93
N LEU A 131 24.33 4.56 -10.82
CA LEU A 131 23.15 5.33 -10.44
C LEU A 131 22.74 6.28 -11.57
N GLN A 132 23.69 7.04 -12.09
CA GLN A 132 23.50 8.04 -13.14
C GLN A 132 22.99 7.44 -14.47
N ASN A 133 23.58 6.34 -14.93
CA ASN A 133 23.36 5.85 -16.28
C ASN A 133 22.30 4.74 -16.36
N ASP A 134 22.19 3.90 -15.33
CA ASP A 134 21.37 2.70 -15.38
C ASP A 134 20.17 2.77 -14.41
N LEU A 135 20.38 3.17 -13.16
CA LEU A 135 19.29 3.15 -12.18
C LEU A 135 18.34 4.33 -12.37
N TYR A 136 18.87 5.53 -12.63
CA TYR A 136 18.08 6.76 -12.74
C TYR A 136 16.93 6.64 -13.74
N ILE A 137 17.18 6.06 -14.93
CA ILE A 137 16.16 5.90 -15.97
C ILE A 137 14.99 4.97 -15.60
N THR A 138 15.10 4.22 -14.49
CA THR A 138 14.04 3.33 -14.00
C THR A 138 13.23 3.93 -12.86
N VAL A 139 13.69 5.05 -12.29
CA VAL A 139 12.99 5.77 -11.22
C VAL A 139 11.75 6.44 -11.78
N ASP A 140 10.63 6.33 -11.08
CA ASP A 140 9.44 7.13 -11.35
C ASP A 140 9.60 8.52 -10.75
N HIS A 141 9.95 9.50 -11.58
CA HIS A 141 10.12 10.89 -11.14
C HIS A 141 8.80 11.61 -10.84
N SER A 142 7.66 10.98 -11.10
CA SER A 142 6.36 11.50 -10.66
C SER A 142 5.97 10.99 -9.27
N ASP A 143 6.64 9.95 -8.77
CA ASP A 143 6.45 9.42 -7.42
C ASP A 143 7.39 10.14 -6.43
N PRO A 144 6.85 10.90 -5.45
CA PRO A 144 7.65 11.60 -4.46
C PRO A 144 8.52 10.68 -3.61
N GLU A 145 8.06 9.45 -3.32
CA GLU A 145 8.80 8.51 -2.49
C GLU A 145 9.95 7.87 -3.28
N GLU A 146 9.72 7.39 -4.51
CA GLU A 146 10.81 6.90 -5.37
C GLU A 146 11.84 8.01 -5.64
N THR A 147 11.40 9.26 -5.84
CA THR A 147 12.29 10.41 -6.06
C THR A 147 13.13 10.73 -4.82
N LYS A 148 12.52 10.70 -3.63
CA LYS A 148 13.20 10.90 -2.35
C LYS A 148 14.22 9.80 -2.09
N GLU A 149 13.87 8.53 -2.33
CA GLU A 149 14.81 7.42 -2.22
C GLU A 149 15.99 7.60 -3.18
N ALA A 150 15.72 7.94 -4.44
CA ALA A 150 16.75 8.21 -5.43
C ALA A 150 17.70 9.30 -4.92
N PHE A 151 17.17 10.43 -4.44
CA PHE A 151 17.97 11.51 -3.87
C PHE A 151 18.86 11.06 -2.70
N LEU A 152 18.35 10.21 -1.80
CA LEU A 152 19.15 9.63 -0.71
C LEU A 152 20.27 8.72 -1.22
N MET A 153 20.02 7.94 -2.28
CA MET A 153 21.03 7.12 -2.95
C MET A 153 22.13 7.98 -3.60
N TRP A 154 21.80 9.19 -4.09
CA TRP A 154 22.80 10.13 -4.61
C TRP A 154 23.71 10.70 -3.51
N ILE A 155 23.16 10.99 -2.35
CA ILE A 155 23.88 11.68 -1.27
C ILE A 155 24.77 10.74 -0.47
N THR A 156 24.31 9.52 -0.21
CA THR A 156 24.97 8.60 0.74
C THR A 156 26.41 8.25 0.33
N PRO A 157 26.72 7.92 -0.94
CA PRO A 157 28.09 7.69 -1.38
C PRO A 157 28.96 8.95 -1.32
N MET A 158 28.41 10.12 -1.67
CA MET A 158 29.14 11.40 -1.62
C MET A 158 29.51 11.80 -0.19
N LEU A 159 28.61 11.60 0.78
CA LEU A 159 28.91 11.87 2.19
C LEU A 159 29.97 10.91 2.75
N LYS A 160 29.94 9.63 2.34
CA LYS A 160 30.98 8.67 2.73
C LYS A 160 32.35 9.09 2.21
N GLU A 161 32.47 9.51 0.96
CA GLU A 161 33.74 10.02 0.43
C GLU A 161 34.21 11.28 1.16
N LEU A 162 33.33 12.26 1.41
CA LEU A 162 33.69 13.47 2.14
C LEU A 162 34.17 13.16 3.58
N SER A 163 33.54 12.19 4.25
CA SER A 163 33.99 11.75 5.59
C SER A 163 35.33 11.03 5.58
N SER A 164 35.67 10.33 4.48
CA SER A 164 36.98 9.68 4.32
C SER A 164 38.11 10.67 3.97
N LEU A 165 37.77 11.90 3.60
CA LEU A 165 38.70 12.97 3.23
C LEU A 165 38.95 13.97 4.38
N THR A 166 38.20 13.87 5.48
CA THR A 166 38.46 14.62 6.72
C THR A 166 39.29 13.77 7.69
N PRO A 167 40.45 14.25 8.16
CA PRO A 167 41.36 13.50 9.04
C PRO A 167 40.82 13.26 10.45
#